data_AF-A0A6A1UH47-F1
#
_entry.id   AF-A0A6A1UH47-F1
#
_cell.length_a   1.000
_cell.length_b   1.000
_cell.length_c   1.000
_cell.angle_alpha   90.00
_cell.angle_beta   90.00
_cell.angle_gamma   90.00
#
_symmetry.space_group_name_H-M   'P 1'
#
loop_
_entity.id
_entity.type
_entity.pdbx_description
1 polymer ?
#
loop_
_entity_poly.entity_id
_entity_poly.type
_entity_poly.pdbx_seq_one_letter_code
_entity_poly.pdbx_strand_id
1 'polypeptide(L)'
;MISNKYLAFSTESERKRIFNNLEQIEEWLYEDGAHESVDVYTEKLDYLTKLFDPIENRYKEVEARAHASKGLLDCIRHYLMVVGSLPAGERDMVVEECNKAEQWLQEKTGQQISLPKNVDPTLWSIEIKRKTEALDMYGPDATKLHLRNIGRDKYYVYCSWTCKHKMRSNASPPSPMDADDSDPRDKPDCISMEVD
;
A
#
# COMPACT_ATOMS: atom_id res chain seq x y z
N MET A 1 -6.10 -9.79 -20.89
CA MET A 1 -6.47 -8.35 -20.99
C MET A 1 -6.76 -7.81 -19.59
N ILE A 2 -6.23 -6.63 -19.23
CA ILE A 2 -6.52 -6.00 -17.93
C ILE A 2 -8.03 -5.76 -17.80
N SER A 3 -8.62 -6.15 -16.66
CA SER A 3 -10.06 -6.02 -16.43
C SER A 3 -10.53 -4.57 -16.52
N ASN A 4 -11.73 -4.34 -17.07
CA ASN A 4 -12.32 -3.01 -17.27
C ASN A 4 -12.32 -2.13 -16.01
N LYS A 5 -12.44 -2.73 -14.82
CA LYS A 5 -12.43 -2.01 -13.53
C LYS A 5 -11.10 -1.29 -13.23
N TYR A 6 -9.99 -1.74 -13.83
CA TYR A 6 -8.65 -1.16 -13.64
C TYR A 6 -8.26 -0.13 -14.70
N LEU A 7 -9.07 0.07 -15.74
CA LEU A 7 -8.73 0.97 -16.86
C LEU A 7 -8.52 2.41 -16.39
N ALA A 8 -9.38 2.90 -15.49
CA ALA A 8 -9.25 4.25 -14.92
C ALA A 8 -8.03 4.41 -14.00
N PHE A 9 -7.45 3.30 -13.53
CA PHE A 9 -6.35 3.26 -12.56
C PHE A 9 -5.00 2.91 -13.19
N SER A 10 -4.96 2.78 -14.52
CA SER A 10 -3.76 2.42 -15.27
C SER A 10 -3.50 3.42 -16.38
N THR A 11 -2.23 3.67 -16.62
CA THR A 11 -1.74 4.38 -17.81
C THR A 11 -1.63 3.41 -18.98
N GLU A 12 -1.60 3.93 -20.21
CA GLU A 12 -1.42 3.11 -21.39
C GLU A 12 -0.06 2.40 -21.39
N SER A 13 0.99 3.07 -20.92
CA SER A 13 2.33 2.49 -20.81
C SER A 13 2.38 1.33 -19.81
N GLU A 14 1.74 1.45 -18.64
CA GLU A 14 1.64 0.34 -17.68
C GLU A 14 0.90 -0.86 -18.28
N ARG A 15 -0.22 -0.62 -18.99
CA ARG A 15 -0.99 -1.70 -19.64
C ARG A 15 -0.16 -2.40 -20.70
N LYS A 16 0.52 -1.65 -21.57
CA LYS A 16 1.41 -2.19 -22.61
C LYS A 16 2.57 -2.96 -21.99
N ARG A 17 3.20 -2.42 -20.94
CA ARG A 17 4.29 -3.10 -20.24
C ARG A 17 3.84 -4.44 -19.67
N ILE A 18 2.70 -4.48 -18.98
CA ILE A 18 2.15 -5.74 -18.43
C ILE A 18 1.86 -6.72 -19.57
N PHE A 19 1.23 -6.25 -20.65
CA PHE A 19 0.91 -7.09 -21.80
C PHE A 19 2.17 -7.72 -22.43
N ASN A 20 3.19 -6.93 -22.74
CA ASN A 20 4.42 -7.44 -23.34
C ASN A 20 5.16 -8.42 -22.42
N ASN A 21 5.09 -8.24 -21.10
CA ASN A 21 5.72 -9.18 -20.16
C ASN A 21 4.93 -10.48 -20.04
N LEU A 22 3.60 -10.43 -20.16
CA LEU A 22 2.78 -11.63 -20.22
C LEU A 22 3.09 -12.45 -21.49
N GLU A 23 3.21 -11.79 -22.65
CA GLU A 23 3.57 -12.48 -23.90
C GLU A 23 4.95 -13.14 -23.81
N GLN A 24 5.96 -12.44 -23.28
CA GLN A 24 7.30 -13.02 -23.09
C GLN A 24 7.30 -14.21 -22.12
N ILE A 25 6.50 -14.15 -21.05
CA ILE A 25 6.40 -15.26 -20.11
C ILE A 25 5.62 -16.42 -20.73
N GLU A 26 4.60 -16.16 -21.53
CA GLU A 26 3.87 -17.17 -22.29
C GLU A 26 4.80 -17.89 -23.28
N GLU A 27 5.59 -17.15 -24.06
CA GLU A 27 6.60 -17.71 -24.96
C GLU A 27 7.61 -18.58 -24.20
N TRP A 28 8.15 -18.06 -23.09
CA TRP A 28 9.04 -18.83 -22.22
C TRP A 28 8.40 -20.13 -21.70
N LEU A 29 7.11 -20.13 -21.35
CA LEU A 29 6.41 -21.33 -20.89
C LEU A 29 6.35 -22.43 -21.96
N TYR A 30 6.29 -22.05 -23.23
CA TYR A 30 6.26 -22.99 -24.36
C TYR A 30 7.65 -23.48 -24.77
N GLU A 31 8.70 -22.70 -24.54
CA GLU A 31 10.08 -23.03 -24.91
C GLU A 31 10.84 -23.71 -23.76
N ASP A 32 11.36 -22.91 -22.83
CA ASP A 32 12.27 -23.38 -21.77
C ASP A 32 11.55 -23.76 -20.47
N GLY A 33 10.32 -23.28 -20.27
CA GLY A 33 9.64 -23.34 -18.98
C GLY A 33 9.21 -24.74 -18.53
N ALA A 34 9.04 -25.71 -19.44
CA ALA A 34 8.39 -26.99 -19.13
C ALA A 34 9.09 -27.83 -18.03
N HIS A 35 10.39 -27.64 -17.84
CA HIS A 35 11.21 -28.37 -16.86
C HIS A 35 11.88 -27.48 -15.83
N GLU A 36 11.49 -26.21 -15.77
CA GLU A 36 12.07 -25.23 -14.86
C GLU A 36 11.60 -25.43 -13.42
N SER A 37 12.40 -24.93 -12.48
CA SER A 37 12.13 -25.11 -11.05
C SER A 37 10.95 -24.25 -10.59
N VAL A 38 10.27 -24.68 -9.53
CA VAL A 38 9.18 -23.92 -8.89
C VAL A 38 9.62 -22.50 -8.49
N ASP A 39 10.90 -22.32 -8.14
CA ASP A 39 11.45 -21.03 -7.78
C ASP A 39 11.46 -20.07 -8.98
N VAL A 40 11.88 -20.53 -10.17
CA VAL A 40 11.86 -19.73 -11.40
C VAL A 40 10.43 -19.30 -11.75
N TYR A 41 9.47 -20.22 -11.65
CA TYR A 41 8.06 -19.89 -11.83
C TYR A 41 7.57 -18.84 -10.83
N THR A 42 7.98 -18.98 -9.56
CA THR A 42 7.61 -18.05 -8.50
C THR A 42 8.20 -16.66 -8.76
N GLU A 43 9.44 -16.57 -9.23
CA GLU A 43 10.07 -15.29 -9.59
C GLU A 43 9.36 -14.60 -10.76
N LYS A 44 8.98 -15.34 -11.81
CA LYS A 44 8.21 -14.78 -12.94
C LYS A 44 6.83 -14.26 -12.48
N LEU A 45 6.15 -15.00 -11.60
CA LEU A 45 4.86 -14.58 -11.03
C LEU A 45 5.00 -13.36 -10.12
N ASP A 46 6.02 -13.32 -9.27
CA ASP A 46 6.30 -12.17 -8.41
C ASP A 46 6.64 -10.93 -9.24
N TYR A 47 7.40 -11.08 -10.32
CA TYR A 47 7.68 -10.00 -11.26
C TYR A 47 6.41 -9.43 -11.90
N LEU A 48 5.52 -10.29 -12.42
CA LEU A 48 4.23 -9.86 -12.98
C LEU A 48 3.35 -9.19 -11.93
N THR A 49 3.33 -9.73 -10.71
CA THR A 49 2.58 -9.18 -9.57
C THR A 49 3.06 -7.76 -9.26
N LYS A 50 4.38 -7.54 -9.18
CA LYS A 50 4.98 -6.21 -8.95
C LYS A 50 4.61 -5.18 -10.01
N LEU A 51 4.40 -5.60 -11.26
CA LEU A 51 3.92 -4.69 -12.32
C LEU A 51 2.44 -4.31 -12.13
N PHE A 52 1.63 -5.24 -11.62
CA PHE A 52 0.20 -5.05 -11.45
C PHE A 52 -0.17 -4.33 -10.14
N ASP A 53 0.61 -4.53 -9.09
CA ASP A 53 0.38 -3.99 -7.75
C ASP A 53 0.09 -2.49 -7.69
N PRO A 54 0.79 -1.60 -8.41
CA PRO A 54 0.48 -0.18 -8.39
C PRO A 54 -0.95 0.13 -8.87
N ILE A 55 -1.40 -0.57 -9.91
CA ILE A 55 -2.74 -0.40 -10.48
C ILE A 55 -3.80 -0.91 -9.49
N GLU A 56 -3.56 -2.09 -8.92
CA GLU A 56 -4.50 -2.67 -7.97
C GLU A 56 -4.58 -1.83 -6.68
N ASN A 57 -3.45 -1.34 -6.19
CA ASN A 57 -3.39 -0.45 -5.03
C ASN A 57 -4.19 0.82 -5.29
N ARG A 58 -3.98 1.50 -6.43
CA ARG A 58 -4.77 2.69 -6.78
C ARG A 58 -6.28 2.42 -6.81
N TYR A 59 -6.68 1.26 -7.32
CA TYR A 59 -8.08 0.83 -7.34
C TYR A 59 -8.64 0.62 -5.92
N LYS A 60 -7.98 -0.21 -5.10
CA LYS A 60 -8.41 -0.53 -3.73
C LYS A 60 -8.41 0.70 -2.83
N GLU A 61 -7.50 1.63 -3.06
CA GLU A 61 -7.31 2.79 -2.22
C GLU A 61 -8.48 3.78 -2.26
N VAL A 62 -9.28 3.78 -3.34
CA VAL A 62 -10.47 4.64 -3.43
C VAL A 62 -11.47 4.32 -2.31
N GLU A 63 -11.80 3.03 -2.16
CA GLU A 63 -12.75 2.57 -1.15
C GLU A 63 -12.13 2.66 0.26
N ALA A 64 -10.87 2.22 0.41
CA ALA A 64 -10.17 2.26 1.68
C ALA A 64 -10.07 3.69 2.24
N ARG A 65 -9.80 4.69 1.38
CA ARG A 65 -9.75 6.11 1.77
C ARG A 65 -11.13 6.62 2.17
N ALA A 66 -12.18 6.29 1.43
CA ALA A 66 -13.54 6.70 1.78
C ALA A 66 -13.95 6.16 3.16
N HIS A 67 -13.65 4.89 3.43
CA HIS A 67 -13.91 4.26 4.72
C HIS A 67 -13.09 4.91 5.86
N ALA A 68 -11.79 5.12 5.66
CA ALA A 68 -10.94 5.76 6.66
C ALA A 68 -11.37 7.21 6.95
N SER A 69 -11.75 7.96 5.92
CA SER A 69 -12.25 9.35 6.04
C SER A 69 -13.52 9.40 6.87
N LYS A 70 -14.47 8.50 6.58
CA LYS A 70 -15.69 8.36 7.38
C LYS A 70 -15.37 8.05 8.85
N GLY A 71 -14.45 7.11 9.10
CA GLY A 71 -14.03 6.78 10.46
C GLY A 71 -13.43 7.97 11.22
N LEU A 72 -12.61 8.80 10.58
CA LEU A 72 -12.08 10.02 11.19
C LEU A 72 -13.20 11.03 11.50
N LEU A 73 -14.12 11.27 10.57
CA LEU A 73 -15.24 12.20 10.77
C LEU A 73 -16.21 11.71 11.87
N ASP A 74 -16.46 10.40 11.93
CA ASP A 74 -17.29 9.79 12.97
C ASP A 74 -16.63 9.97 14.36
N CYS A 75 -15.30 9.83 14.44
CA CYS A 75 -14.53 10.10 15.65
C CYS A 75 -14.63 11.57 16.09
N ILE A 76 -14.41 12.50 15.15
CA ILE A 76 -14.55 13.95 15.41
C ILE A 76 -15.95 14.29 15.93
N ARG A 77 -17.00 13.81 15.24
CA ARG A 77 -18.38 14.04 15.65
C ARG A 77 -18.65 13.51 17.05
N HIS A 78 -18.13 12.31 17.36
CA HIS A 78 -18.30 11.71 18.67
C HIS A 78 -17.67 12.59 19.78
N TYR A 79 -16.44 13.05 19.57
CA TYR A 79 -15.77 13.92 20.55
C TYR A 79 -16.48 15.25 20.75
N LEU A 80 -16.88 15.92 19.67
CA LEU A 80 -17.64 17.17 19.77
C LEU A 80 -18.98 17.01 20.49
N MET A 81 -19.61 15.82 20.44
CA MET A 81 -20.84 15.54 21.17
C MET A 81 -20.62 15.41 22.68
N VAL A 82 -19.50 14.81 23.11
CA VAL A 82 -19.22 14.55 24.53
C VAL A 82 -18.41 15.67 25.21
N VAL A 83 -17.80 16.57 24.43
CA VAL A 83 -16.88 17.60 24.93
C VAL A 83 -17.55 18.61 25.88
N GLY A 84 -18.87 18.79 25.79
CA GLY A 84 -19.62 19.70 26.65
C GLY A 84 -19.56 19.35 28.14
N SER A 85 -19.24 18.09 28.47
CA SER A 85 -19.11 17.61 29.85
C SER A 85 -17.69 17.76 30.43
N LEU A 86 -16.73 18.27 29.65
CA LEU A 86 -15.34 18.39 30.05
C LEU A 86 -15.03 19.76 30.71
N PRO A 87 -14.01 19.83 31.58
CA PRO A 87 -13.46 21.09 32.05
C PRO A 87 -13.03 21.99 30.88
N ALA A 88 -13.10 23.31 31.07
CA ALA A 88 -12.86 24.27 29.98
C ALA A 88 -11.54 24.05 29.23
N GLY A 89 -10.43 23.83 29.96
CA GLY A 89 -9.12 23.60 29.35
C GLY A 89 -9.04 22.32 28.51
N GLU A 90 -9.62 21.22 28.99
CA GLU A 90 -9.66 19.96 28.24
C GLU A 90 -10.59 20.08 27.03
N ARG A 91 -11.76 20.70 27.21
CA ARG A 91 -12.72 20.93 26.13
C ARG A 91 -12.10 21.70 24.97
N ASP A 92 -11.47 22.83 25.28
CA ASP A 92 -10.95 23.74 24.25
C ASP A 92 -9.82 23.05 23.45
N MET A 93 -9.00 22.23 24.11
CA MET A 93 -7.97 21.39 23.48
C MET A 93 -8.57 20.30 22.57
N VAL A 94 -9.60 19.57 23.02
CA VAL A 94 -10.27 18.54 22.19
C VAL A 94 -10.91 19.18 20.95
N VAL A 95 -11.57 20.33 21.11
CA VAL A 95 -12.18 21.07 20.00
C VAL A 95 -11.12 21.52 19.00
N GLU A 96 -10.00 22.08 19.48
CA GLU A 96 -8.89 22.53 18.63
C GLU A 96 -8.31 21.37 17.80
N GLU A 97 -8.04 20.22 18.42
CA GLU A 97 -7.50 19.05 17.71
C GLU A 97 -8.51 18.44 16.73
N CYS A 98 -9.80 18.43 17.07
CA CYS A 98 -10.86 18.04 16.13
C CYS A 98 -10.88 18.94 14.89
N ASN A 99 -10.84 20.26 15.08
CA ASN A 99 -10.83 21.23 13.97
C ASN A 99 -9.58 21.07 13.09
N LYS A 100 -8.39 20.90 13.69
CA LYS A 100 -7.14 20.63 12.96
C LYS A 100 -7.21 19.35 12.15
N ALA A 101 -7.82 18.29 12.70
CA ALA A 101 -7.98 17.01 12.01
C ALA A 101 -8.95 17.11 10.84
N GLU A 102 -10.08 17.80 11.02
CA GLU A 102 -11.08 18.03 9.98
C GLU A 102 -10.51 18.87 8.83
N GLN A 103 -9.87 19.99 9.15
CA GLN A 103 -9.24 20.86 8.14
C GLN A 103 -8.18 20.11 7.34
N TRP A 104 -7.32 19.35 8.01
CA TRP A 104 -6.32 18.51 7.34
C TRP A 104 -6.97 17.49 6.37
N LEU A 105 -8.06 16.83 6.79
CA LEU A 105 -8.75 15.86 5.94
C LEU A 105 -9.37 16.56 4.71
N GLN A 106 -9.97 17.73 4.89
CA GLN A 106 -10.55 18.52 3.79
C GLN A 106 -9.48 18.96 2.79
N GLU A 107 -8.37 19.52 3.26
CA GLU A 107 -7.25 19.96 2.42
C GLU A 107 -6.65 18.79 1.62
N LYS A 108 -6.36 17.67 2.29
CA LYS A 108 -5.77 16.49 1.64
C LYS A 108 -6.74 15.80 0.68
N THR A 109 -8.02 15.75 1.01
CA THR A 109 -9.06 15.27 0.11
C THR A 109 -9.17 16.15 -1.13
N GLY A 110 -9.13 17.47 -0.96
CA GLY A 110 -9.12 18.42 -2.07
C GLY A 110 -7.93 18.20 -3.02
N GLN A 111 -6.72 18.05 -2.47
CA GLN A 111 -5.53 17.69 -3.25
C GLN A 111 -5.72 16.38 -4.00
N GLN A 112 -6.23 15.34 -3.34
CA GLN A 112 -6.41 14.02 -3.94
C GLN A 112 -7.44 14.00 -5.08
N ILE A 113 -8.53 14.76 -4.97
CA ILE A 113 -9.58 14.84 -6.01
C ILE A 113 -9.06 15.52 -7.27
N SER A 114 -8.09 16.43 -7.15
CA SER A 114 -7.48 17.10 -8.29
C SER A 114 -6.57 16.19 -9.14
N LEU A 115 -6.21 15.01 -8.61
CA LEU A 115 -5.32 14.07 -9.28
C LEU A 115 -6.07 13.06 -10.15
N PRO A 116 -5.50 12.69 -11.31
CA PRO A 116 -6.01 11.57 -12.10
C PRO A 116 -5.96 10.23 -11.32
N LYS A 117 -6.93 9.35 -11.56
CA LYS A 117 -7.06 8.05 -10.87
C LYS A 117 -5.92 7.06 -11.17
N ASN A 118 -5.19 7.27 -12.26
CA ASN A 118 -4.07 6.44 -12.69
C ASN A 118 -2.71 6.93 -12.16
N VAL A 119 -2.70 7.97 -11.33
CA VAL A 119 -1.51 8.45 -10.62
C VAL A 119 -1.56 7.96 -9.18
N ASP A 120 -0.39 7.70 -8.59
CA ASP A 120 -0.29 7.31 -7.19
C ASP A 120 -0.96 8.36 -6.29
N PRO A 121 -1.75 7.93 -5.30
CA PRO A 121 -2.44 8.86 -4.44
C PRO A 121 -1.48 9.61 -3.52
N THR A 122 -1.84 10.85 -3.21
CA THR A 122 -1.12 11.71 -2.26
C THR A 122 -1.72 11.64 -0.85
N LEU A 123 -2.93 11.11 -0.73
CA LEU A 123 -3.58 10.81 0.54
C LEU A 123 -3.88 9.32 0.63
N TRP A 124 -3.20 8.63 1.52
CA TRP A 124 -3.44 7.22 1.79
C TRP A 124 -4.31 7.02 3.02
N SER A 125 -5.14 5.99 3.00
CA SER A 125 -6.00 5.51 4.08
C SER A 125 -5.21 5.22 5.35
N ILE A 126 -3.96 4.73 5.22
CA ILE A 126 -3.05 4.55 6.35
C ILE A 126 -2.72 5.87 7.05
N GLU A 127 -2.57 6.97 6.31
CA GLU A 127 -2.31 8.29 6.89
C GLU A 127 -3.55 8.82 7.61
N ILE A 128 -4.74 8.60 7.04
CA ILE A 128 -6.01 8.96 7.67
C ILE A 128 -6.20 8.17 8.97
N LYS A 129 -5.92 6.86 8.95
CA LYS A 129 -5.98 6.01 10.16
C LYS A 129 -5.02 6.49 11.24
N ARG A 130 -3.78 6.81 10.87
CA ARG A 130 -2.79 7.42 11.80
C ARG A 130 -3.28 8.75 12.36
N LYS A 131 -3.94 9.58 11.55
CA LYS A 131 -4.56 10.83 12.01
C LYS A 131 -5.68 10.55 13.03
N THR A 132 -6.51 9.53 12.78
CA THR A 132 -7.55 9.08 13.74
C THR A 132 -6.94 8.59 15.04
N GLU A 133 -5.91 7.75 14.98
CA GLU A 133 -5.18 7.25 16.16
C GLU A 133 -4.53 8.41 16.96
N ALA A 134 -3.96 9.39 16.27
CA ALA A 134 -3.41 10.58 16.91
C ALA A 134 -4.49 11.42 17.60
N LEU A 135 -5.67 11.58 16.97
CA LEU A 135 -6.81 12.27 17.57
C LEU A 135 -7.35 11.51 18.79
N ASP A 136 -7.34 10.18 18.77
CA ASP A 136 -7.81 9.32 19.87
C ASP A 136 -7.01 9.49 21.17
N MET A 137 -5.75 9.93 21.07
CA MET A 137 -4.94 10.28 22.23
C MET A 137 -5.52 11.46 23.03
N TYR A 138 -6.24 12.36 22.38
CA TYR A 138 -6.90 13.52 22.98
C TYR A 138 -8.38 13.25 23.34
N GLY A 139 -8.91 12.08 22.95
CA GLY A 139 -10.28 11.70 23.25
C GLY A 139 -10.51 11.58 24.77
N PRO A 140 -11.67 11.98 25.29
CA PRO A 140 -11.99 11.82 26.70
C PRO A 140 -12.01 10.34 27.11
N ASP A 141 -11.51 10.01 28.30
CA ASP A 141 -11.28 8.62 28.75
C ASP A 141 -12.49 7.69 28.62
N ALA A 142 -13.71 8.22 28.77
CA ALA A 142 -14.97 7.48 28.60
C ALA A 142 -15.18 6.91 27.17
N THR A 143 -14.43 7.41 26.17
CA THR A 143 -14.61 7.09 24.74
C THR A 143 -13.53 6.18 24.16
N LYS A 144 -12.38 6.03 24.85
CA LYS A 144 -11.24 5.19 24.44
C LYS A 144 -11.55 3.69 24.32
N LEU A 145 -12.70 3.24 24.85
CA LEU A 145 -13.15 1.84 24.80
C LEU A 145 -13.89 1.46 23.50
N HIS A 146 -14.43 2.42 22.72
CA HIS A 146 -15.24 2.10 21.53
C HIS A 146 -14.41 2.03 20.22
N LEU A 147 -13.26 2.71 20.17
CA LEU A 147 -12.47 2.86 18.93
C LEU A 147 -11.46 1.72 18.66
N ARG A 148 -11.16 0.88 19.67
CA ARG A 148 -10.29 -0.30 19.52
C ARG A 148 -10.81 -1.36 18.53
N ASN A 149 -12.05 -1.26 18.08
CA ASN A 149 -12.68 -2.21 17.15
C ASN A 149 -12.69 -1.75 15.68
N ILE A 150 -12.24 -0.53 15.35
CA ILE A 150 -12.21 -0.03 13.95
C ILE A 150 -10.93 -0.48 13.20
N GLY A 151 -9.96 -1.08 13.89
CA GLY A 151 -8.60 -1.29 13.36
C GLY A 151 -8.20 -2.69 12.91
N ARG A 152 -9.06 -3.72 12.99
CA ARG A 152 -8.68 -5.12 12.67
C ARG A 152 -9.30 -5.68 11.39
N ASP A 153 -9.37 -4.86 10.34
CA ASP A 153 -9.65 -5.38 9.00
C ASP A 153 -8.37 -5.70 8.23
N LYS A 154 -8.35 -6.90 7.64
CA LYS A 154 -7.25 -7.66 7.03
C LYS A 154 -6.54 -7.00 5.82
N TYR A 155 -6.67 -5.68 5.65
CA TYR A 155 -6.08 -4.91 4.56
C TYR A 155 -4.64 -4.41 4.84
N TYR A 156 -4.16 -4.52 6.09
CA TYR A 156 -2.82 -4.07 6.48
C TYR A 156 -1.67 -4.89 5.87
N VAL A 157 -1.91 -6.13 5.46
CA VAL A 157 -0.84 -7.00 4.96
C VAL A 157 -0.39 -6.57 3.56
N TYR A 158 -1.31 -6.16 2.67
CA TYR A 158 -0.95 -5.72 1.31
C TYR A 158 -0.33 -4.32 1.27
N CYS A 159 -0.85 -3.39 2.09
CA CYS A 159 -0.34 -2.01 2.15
C CYS A 159 1.06 -1.91 2.80
N SER A 160 1.44 -2.89 3.63
CA SER A 160 2.77 -2.93 4.29
C SER A 160 3.93 -3.29 3.35
N TRP A 161 3.67 -4.09 2.30
CA TRP A 161 4.70 -4.53 1.36
C TRP A 161 5.08 -3.41 0.38
N THR A 162 4.10 -2.64 -0.10
CA THR A 162 4.32 -1.59 -1.11
C THR A 162 4.68 -0.22 -0.52
N CYS A 163 4.24 0.14 0.70
CA CYS A 163 4.69 1.38 1.36
C CYS A 163 6.18 1.35 1.78
N LYS A 164 6.75 0.18 2.13
CA LYS A 164 8.18 0.06 2.45
C LYS A 164 9.09 0.28 1.23
N HIS A 165 8.60 0.14 0.00
CA HIS A 165 9.42 0.24 -1.22
C HIS A 165 9.48 1.64 -1.84
N LYS A 166 8.54 2.56 -1.54
CA LYS A 166 8.64 3.96 -1.99
C LYS A 166 9.82 4.70 -1.35
N MET A 167 10.27 4.29 -0.15
CA MET A 167 11.49 4.85 0.46
C MET A 167 12.80 4.35 -0.18
N ARG A 168 12.76 3.31 -1.03
CA ARG A 168 13.97 2.71 -1.64
C ARG A 168 14.11 2.93 -3.15
N SER A 169 13.10 3.46 -3.83
CA SER A 169 13.00 3.46 -5.31
C SER A 169 13.31 4.80 -5.99
N ASN A 170 14.02 5.72 -5.33
CA ASN A 170 14.69 6.83 -6.05
C ASN A 170 15.97 6.38 -6.79
N ALA A 171 16.20 5.08 -6.95
CA ALA A 171 17.24 4.53 -7.80
C ALA A 171 16.63 4.14 -9.16
N SER A 172 17.23 4.63 -10.25
CA SER A 172 16.93 4.16 -11.60
C SER A 172 17.04 2.63 -11.69
N PRO A 173 16.20 1.96 -12.51
CA PRO A 173 16.34 0.52 -12.72
C PRO A 173 17.71 0.19 -13.35
N PRO A 174 18.37 -0.93 -13.00
CA PRO A 174 19.53 -1.39 -13.72
C PRO A 174 19.15 -1.75 -15.17
N SER A 175 20.03 -1.38 -16.10
CA SER A 175 19.90 -1.71 -17.53
C SER A 175 19.87 -3.22 -17.77
N PRO A 176 19.31 -3.68 -18.92
CA PRO A 176 19.33 -5.09 -19.30
C PRO A 176 20.77 -5.61 -19.35
N MET A 177 20.94 -6.83 -18.84
CA MET A 177 22.19 -7.54 -18.62
C MET A 177 23.05 -7.62 -19.89
N ASP A 178 24.29 -7.12 -19.81
CA ASP A 178 25.38 -7.66 -20.63
C ASP A 178 25.77 -8.99 -19.99
N ALA A 179 25.49 -10.07 -20.70
CA ALA A 179 26.04 -11.38 -20.39
C ALA A 179 27.49 -11.39 -20.87
N ASP A 180 28.47 -11.47 -19.96
CA ASP A 180 29.68 -12.23 -20.26
C ASP A 180 30.47 -12.69 -19.02
N ASP A 181 31.02 -13.88 -19.23
CA ASP A 181 32.13 -14.57 -18.59
C ASP A 181 31.98 -15.26 -17.22
N SER A 182 32.20 -16.57 -17.27
CA SER A 182 32.17 -17.52 -16.16
C SER A 182 33.61 -17.85 -15.73
N ASP A 183 33.98 -17.70 -14.45
CA ASP A 183 35.18 -18.37 -13.89
C ASP A 183 34.72 -19.65 -13.16
N PRO A 184 35.08 -20.87 -13.62
CA PRO A 184 34.59 -22.14 -13.06
C PRO A 184 35.16 -22.54 -11.68
N ARG A 185 35.80 -21.66 -10.92
CA ARG A 185 36.63 -22.06 -9.77
C ARG A 185 36.09 -21.78 -8.37
N ASP A 186 34.91 -21.20 -8.22
CA ASP A 186 34.28 -21.06 -6.90
C ASP A 186 33.12 -22.04 -6.72
N LYS A 187 33.45 -23.30 -6.42
CA LYS A 187 32.56 -24.20 -5.69
C LYS A 187 33.16 -24.44 -4.30
N PRO A 188 32.51 -24.04 -3.20
CA PRO A 188 32.90 -24.51 -1.88
C PRO A 188 32.48 -25.98 -1.71
N ASP A 189 33.45 -26.78 -1.27
CA ASP A 189 33.37 -28.22 -1.07
C ASP A 189 32.25 -28.66 -0.10
N CYS A 190 31.62 -29.78 -0.44
CA CYS A 190 30.71 -30.51 0.44
C CYS A 190 31.45 -31.00 1.69
N ILE A 191 31.01 -30.58 2.88
CA ILE A 191 31.40 -31.21 4.15
C ILE A 191 30.41 -32.34 4.45
N SER A 192 30.92 -33.56 4.42
CA SER A 192 30.29 -34.76 5.00
C SER A 192 30.21 -34.63 6.52
N MET A 193 29.06 -34.92 7.11
CA MET A 193 28.96 -35.29 8.52
C MET A 193 28.29 -36.66 8.62
N GLU A 194 29.10 -37.66 8.95
CA GLU A 194 28.65 -38.92 9.55
C GLU A 194 28.05 -38.63 10.92
N VAL A 195 26.98 -39.35 11.28
CA VAL A 195 26.56 -39.51 12.67
C VAL A 195 26.17 -40.97 12.87
N ASP A 196 26.74 -41.54 13.93
CA ASP A 196 26.70 -42.94 14.38
C ASP A 196 25.30 -43.57 14.56
#